data_AF-A0A926RDN6-F1
#
_entry.id   AF-A0A926RDN6-F1
#
_cell.length_a   1.000
_cell.length_b   1.000
_cell.length_c   1.000
_cell.angle_alpha   90.00
_cell.angle_beta   90.00
_cell.angle_gamma   90.00
#
_symmetry.space_group_name_H-M   'P 1'
#
loop_
_entity.id
_entity.type
_entity.pdbx_description
1 polymer ?
#
loop_
_entity_poly.entity_id
_entity_poly.type
_entity_poly.pdbx_seq_one_letter_code
_entity_poly.pdbx_strand_id
1 'polypeptide(L)'
;KRHATFMIMGDTCTRACGFCDVKTGKPEKLDPYEDLKIANAVKKLSLKHVVITSVDRDDLTDGGSNHFKKVVETTRKKNPNTTIEVLTPDFLRKGNSYKKILEANPDVFNHNIETVPRLYLKVRPGARYFASLELLKNVKENNNKIFTKSGIMVGLGEKYDEIIQVMDDLRSAKVDFLTIGQYLQPSVKHYPLERYYHPDEFKELELSAKSKGFLLVSSSPLTRSSYHADEDFVKLQKKRININ
;
A
#
# COMPACT_ATOMS: atom_id res chain seq x y z
N LYS A 1 -20.67 -2.07 4.25
CA LYS A 1 -19.47 -2.21 3.38
C LYS A 1 -18.79 -3.53 3.75
N ARG A 2 -18.34 -4.36 2.78
CA ARG A 2 -17.79 -5.70 3.07
C ARG A 2 -16.31 -5.78 2.67
N HIS A 3 -15.50 -4.88 3.22
CA HIS A 3 -14.05 -4.93 3.11
C HIS A 3 -13.40 -4.82 4.50
N ALA A 4 -12.21 -5.41 4.65
CA ALA A 4 -11.39 -5.32 5.84
C ALA A 4 -9.90 -5.37 5.47
N THR A 5 -9.06 -4.86 6.36
CA THR A 5 -7.60 -4.98 6.26
C THR A 5 -7.11 -5.90 7.37
N PHE A 6 -6.30 -6.90 7.00
CA PHE A 6 -5.63 -7.76 7.96
C PHE A 6 -4.13 -7.46 7.96
N MET A 7 -3.58 -7.27 9.15
CA MET A 7 -2.14 -7.20 9.37
C MET A 7 -1.63 -8.60 9.72
N ILE A 8 -0.74 -9.13 8.89
CA ILE A 8 -0.09 -10.44 9.08
C ILE A 8 1.32 -10.26 9.65
N MET A 9 1.91 -11.37 10.13
CA MET A 9 3.26 -11.43 10.71
C MET A 9 3.42 -10.72 12.06
N GLY A 10 2.32 -10.55 12.79
CA GLY A 10 2.28 -9.93 14.11
C GLY A 10 2.10 -8.42 14.08
N ASP A 11 2.40 -7.79 15.22
CA ASP A 11 2.17 -6.36 15.50
C ASP A 11 3.45 -5.57 15.77
N THR A 12 4.61 -6.24 15.68
CA THR A 12 5.92 -5.68 16.00
C THR A 12 6.78 -5.63 14.74
N CYS A 13 7.17 -4.42 14.33
CA CYS A 13 7.90 -4.10 13.12
C CYS A 13 9.41 -3.98 13.37
N THR A 14 10.24 -4.43 12.41
CA THR A 14 11.71 -4.24 12.47
C THR A 14 12.13 -2.80 12.17
N ARG A 15 11.21 -1.94 11.76
CA ARG A 15 11.46 -0.54 11.38
C ARG A 15 10.66 0.44 12.24
N ALA A 16 11.18 1.66 12.33
CA ALA A 16 10.58 2.78 13.06
C ALA A 16 10.27 3.94 12.10
N CYS A 17 9.23 3.78 11.28
CA CYS A 17 8.74 4.90 10.48
C CYS A 17 8.15 5.97 11.40
N GLY A 18 8.58 7.22 11.25
CA GLY A 18 8.22 8.31 12.16
C GLY A 18 6.72 8.61 12.21
N PHE A 19 5.94 8.20 11.21
CA PHE A 19 4.50 8.40 11.14
C PHE A 19 3.66 7.24 11.68
N CYS A 20 4.27 6.07 11.87
CA CYS A 20 3.55 4.80 12.02
C CYS A 20 3.41 4.42 13.50
N ASP A 21 2.18 4.07 13.91
CA ASP A 21 1.86 3.69 15.31
C ASP A 21 2.09 2.20 15.61
N VAL A 22 2.64 1.45 14.66
CA VAL A 22 2.99 0.04 14.87
C VAL A 22 4.20 -0.05 15.79
N LYS A 23 4.16 -0.96 16.77
CA LYS A 23 5.25 -1.19 17.72
C LYS A 23 6.54 -1.53 16.97
N THR A 24 7.64 -0.84 17.27
CA THR A 24 8.97 -1.23 16.78
C THR A 24 9.64 -2.19 17.77
N GLY A 25 10.30 -3.24 17.27
CA GLY A 25 11.06 -4.16 18.10
C GLY A 25 11.52 -5.41 17.36
N LYS A 26 11.92 -6.43 18.12
CA LYS A 26 12.18 -7.76 17.58
C LYS A 26 10.85 -8.50 17.41
N PRO A 27 10.45 -8.89 16.19
CA PRO A 27 9.22 -9.64 15.98
C PRO A 27 9.28 -11.06 16.55
N GLU A 28 8.11 -11.62 16.85
CA GLU A 28 7.97 -13.04 17.17
C GLU A 28 8.13 -13.93 15.92
N LYS A 29 8.22 -15.25 16.17
CA LYS A 29 8.20 -16.24 15.08
C LYS A 29 6.88 -16.15 14.32
N LEU A 30 6.93 -16.41 13.01
CA LEU A 30 5.73 -16.48 12.18
C LEU A 30 4.79 -17.58 12.68
N ASP A 31 3.50 -17.27 12.74
CA ASP A 31 2.46 -18.25 13.01
C ASP A 31 2.25 -19.13 11.75
N PRO A 32 2.54 -20.45 11.82
CA PRO A 32 2.45 -21.33 10.66
C PRO A 32 1.00 -21.52 10.15
N TYR A 33 -0.01 -21.12 10.93
CA TYR A 33 -1.43 -21.24 10.59
C TYR A 33 -2.09 -19.89 10.27
N GLU A 34 -1.33 -18.79 10.19
CA GLU A 34 -1.88 -17.46 9.93
C GLU A 34 -2.69 -17.41 8.63
N ASP A 35 -2.23 -18.10 7.58
CA ASP A 35 -2.92 -18.18 6.28
C ASP A 35 -4.32 -18.78 6.40
N LEU A 36 -4.49 -19.85 7.20
CA LEU A 36 -5.80 -20.44 7.46
C LEU A 36 -6.67 -19.52 8.31
N LYS A 37 -6.10 -18.84 9.31
CA LYS A 37 -6.82 -17.89 10.17
C LYS A 37 -7.38 -16.73 9.36
N ILE A 38 -6.57 -16.10 8.51
CA ILE A 38 -7.00 -15.01 7.63
C ILE A 38 -8.08 -15.51 6.65
N ALA A 39 -7.83 -16.61 5.94
CA ALA A 39 -8.79 -17.14 4.97
C ALA A 39 -10.15 -17.51 5.60
N ASN A 40 -10.15 -18.02 6.83
CA ASN A 40 -11.35 -18.30 7.61
C ASN A 40 -12.08 -17.02 8.02
N ALA A 41 -11.36 -16.00 8.48
CA ALA A 41 -11.94 -14.72 8.87
C ALA A 41 -12.61 -14.04 7.67
N VAL A 42 -11.94 -14.02 6.51
CA VAL A 42 -12.49 -13.50 5.23
C VAL A 42 -13.80 -14.21 4.88
N LYS A 43 -13.84 -15.54 4.97
CA LYS A 43 -15.04 -16.34 4.70
C LYS A 43 -16.17 -16.03 5.68
N LYS A 44 -15.86 -16.03 6.98
CA LYS A 44 -16.82 -15.80 8.06
C LYS A 44 -17.47 -14.42 7.96
N LEU A 45 -16.71 -13.39 7.61
CA LEU A 45 -17.19 -12.03 7.42
C LEU A 45 -17.82 -11.78 6.05
N SER A 46 -17.78 -12.78 5.14
CA SER A 46 -18.28 -12.68 3.77
C SER A 46 -17.76 -11.45 3.02
N LEU A 47 -16.45 -11.19 3.15
CA LEU A 47 -15.81 -10.02 2.55
C LEU A 47 -15.80 -10.12 1.02
N LYS A 48 -16.16 -9.02 0.35
CA LYS A 48 -16.05 -8.89 -1.10
C LYS A 48 -14.64 -8.49 -1.53
N HIS A 49 -13.97 -7.71 -0.69
CA HIS A 49 -12.59 -7.29 -0.90
C HIS A 49 -11.80 -7.43 0.40
N VAL A 50 -10.55 -7.86 0.32
CA VAL A 50 -9.65 -7.93 1.48
C VAL A 50 -8.32 -7.29 1.14
N VAL A 51 -7.81 -6.47 2.05
CA VAL A 51 -6.44 -5.95 2.01
C VAL A 51 -5.60 -6.76 2.98
N ILE A 52 -4.50 -7.35 2.52
CA ILE A 52 -3.53 -8.05 3.35
C ILE A 52 -2.26 -7.20 3.41
N THR A 53 -1.86 -6.79 4.61
CA THR A 53 -0.65 -6.00 4.84
C THR A 53 0.19 -6.62 5.94
N SER A 54 1.43 -6.16 6.14
CA SER A 54 2.30 -6.67 7.20
C SER A 54 3.12 -5.55 7.81
N VAL A 55 3.71 -5.87 8.96
CA VAL A 55 4.89 -5.16 9.46
C VAL A 55 6.11 -5.46 8.57
N ASP A 56 7.17 -4.66 8.66
CA ASP A 56 8.47 -5.02 8.07
C ASP A 56 9.11 -6.17 8.87
N ARG A 57 9.64 -7.15 8.14
CA ARG A 57 10.29 -8.37 8.66
C ARG A 57 11.71 -8.51 8.12
N ASP A 58 12.55 -7.52 8.41
CA ASP A 58 13.95 -7.51 7.96
C ASP A 58 14.76 -8.70 8.51
N ASP A 59 14.30 -9.31 9.61
CA ASP A 59 14.82 -10.52 10.24
C ASP A 59 14.67 -11.78 9.37
N LEU A 60 13.73 -11.78 8.43
CA LEU A 60 13.52 -12.89 7.48
C LEU A 60 14.39 -12.72 6.23
N THR A 61 14.92 -13.82 5.70
CA THR A 61 15.79 -13.80 4.51
C THR A 61 15.08 -13.30 3.26
N ASP A 62 13.75 -13.41 3.19
CA ASP A 62 12.92 -13.00 2.08
C ASP A 62 12.03 -11.79 2.39
N GLY A 63 12.18 -11.19 3.59
CA GLY A 63 11.34 -10.09 4.07
C GLY A 63 9.87 -10.47 4.28
N GLY A 64 9.54 -11.76 4.38
CA GLY A 64 8.17 -12.26 4.56
C GLY A 64 7.39 -12.52 3.26
N SER A 65 8.01 -12.37 2.09
CA SER A 65 7.33 -12.51 0.79
C SER A 65 6.66 -13.88 0.57
N ASN A 66 7.28 -14.98 1.02
CA ASN A 66 6.69 -16.33 0.93
C ASN A 66 5.45 -16.47 1.83
N HIS A 67 5.44 -15.78 2.96
CA HIS A 67 4.30 -15.82 3.87
C HIS A 67 3.12 -15.03 3.31
N PHE A 68 3.36 -13.85 2.70
CA PHE A 68 2.34 -13.17 1.89
C PHE A 68 1.76 -14.08 0.82
N LYS A 69 2.63 -14.75 0.04
CA LYS A 69 2.20 -15.70 -1.01
C LYS A 69 1.24 -16.75 -0.44
N LYS A 70 1.65 -17.43 0.64
CA LYS A 70 0.84 -18.47 1.29
C LYS A 70 -0.52 -17.93 1.74
N VAL A 71 -0.57 -16.77 2.39
CA VAL A 71 -1.82 -16.15 2.84
C VAL A 71 -2.73 -15.80 1.66
N VAL A 72 -2.19 -15.24 0.58
CA VAL A 72 -2.97 -14.89 -0.63
C VAL A 72 -3.53 -16.14 -1.31
N GLU A 73 -2.71 -17.17 -1.53
CA GLU A 73 -3.14 -18.42 -2.17
C GLU A 73 -4.21 -19.15 -1.35
N THR A 74 -4.02 -19.30 -0.03
CA THR A 74 -4.99 -19.93 0.86
C THR A 74 -6.29 -19.12 0.91
N THR A 75 -6.20 -17.78 0.98
CA THR A 75 -7.37 -16.89 0.98
C THR A 75 -8.15 -17.00 -0.31
N ARG A 76 -7.47 -16.96 -1.47
CA ARG A 76 -8.12 -17.07 -2.79
C ARG A 76 -8.78 -18.43 -2.97
N LYS A 77 -8.10 -19.53 -2.61
CA LYS A 77 -8.65 -20.90 -2.69
C LYS A 77 -9.94 -21.04 -1.88
N LYS A 78 -9.99 -20.44 -0.70
CA LYS A 78 -11.15 -20.56 0.21
C LYS A 78 -12.28 -19.55 -0.09
N ASN A 79 -11.95 -18.46 -0.77
CA ASN A 79 -12.83 -17.33 -1.05
C ASN A 79 -12.72 -16.90 -2.52
N PRO A 80 -13.15 -17.73 -3.49
CA PRO A 80 -12.90 -17.50 -4.92
C PRO A 80 -13.54 -16.22 -5.48
N ASN A 81 -14.56 -15.69 -4.81
CA ASN A 81 -15.28 -14.48 -5.22
C ASN A 81 -14.80 -13.21 -4.49
N THR A 82 -13.76 -13.32 -3.66
CA THR A 82 -13.18 -12.18 -2.92
C THR A 82 -11.96 -11.66 -3.66
N THR A 83 -11.94 -10.37 -3.97
CA THR A 83 -10.77 -9.71 -4.53
C THR A 83 -9.73 -9.43 -3.44
N ILE A 84 -8.46 -9.58 -3.77
CA ILE A 84 -7.34 -9.51 -2.81
C ILE A 84 -6.37 -8.39 -3.21
N GLU A 85 -6.26 -7.36 -2.38
CA GLU A 85 -5.20 -6.36 -2.43
C GLU A 85 -4.10 -6.75 -1.43
N VAL A 86 -2.84 -6.62 -1.84
CA VAL A 86 -1.70 -6.70 -0.94
C VAL A 86 -1.10 -5.32 -0.75
N LEU A 87 -0.87 -4.89 0.49
CA LEU A 87 -0.10 -3.69 0.83
C LEU A 87 1.23 -4.12 1.44
N THR A 88 2.29 -4.06 0.65
CA THR A 88 3.57 -4.71 0.97
C THR A 88 4.59 -3.73 1.57
N PRO A 89 5.54 -4.24 2.37
CA PRO A 89 6.81 -3.53 2.60
C PRO A 89 7.60 -3.37 1.28
N ASP A 90 8.76 -2.73 1.36
CA ASP A 90 9.65 -2.50 0.20
C ASP A 90 10.58 -3.69 -0.12
N PHE A 91 10.65 -4.70 0.76
CA PHE A 91 11.60 -5.82 0.68
C PHE A 91 13.06 -5.37 0.50
N LEU A 92 13.44 -4.25 1.13
CA LEU A 92 14.76 -3.63 0.97
C LEU A 92 15.91 -4.63 1.14
N ARG A 93 16.80 -4.69 0.14
CA ARG A 93 17.96 -5.61 0.08
C ARG A 93 17.59 -7.10 0.10
N LYS A 94 16.36 -7.46 -0.26
CA LYS A 94 15.91 -8.86 -0.44
C LYS A 94 15.74 -9.23 -1.92
N GLY A 95 16.33 -8.43 -2.82
CA GLY A 95 16.37 -8.70 -4.26
C GLY A 95 14.97 -8.87 -4.86
N ASN A 96 14.73 -10.06 -5.43
CA ASN A 96 13.49 -10.37 -6.15
C ASN A 96 12.38 -10.97 -5.27
N SER A 97 12.44 -10.82 -3.94
CA SER A 97 11.42 -11.35 -3.02
C SER A 97 9.99 -10.99 -3.41
N TYR A 98 9.74 -9.77 -3.90
CA TYR A 98 8.40 -9.33 -4.33
C TYR A 98 7.78 -10.25 -5.42
N LYS A 99 8.59 -10.96 -6.22
CA LYS A 99 8.09 -11.89 -7.25
C LYS A 99 7.28 -13.03 -6.65
N LYS A 100 7.56 -13.45 -5.41
CA LYS A 100 6.74 -14.45 -4.71
C LYS A 100 5.30 -14.01 -4.52
N ILE A 101 5.08 -12.72 -4.33
CA ILE A 101 3.74 -12.16 -4.22
C ILE A 101 3.07 -12.12 -5.60
N LEU A 102 3.82 -11.82 -6.66
CA LEU A 102 3.29 -11.86 -8.03
C LEU A 102 2.88 -13.28 -8.45
N GLU A 103 3.64 -14.31 -8.05
CA GLU A 103 3.27 -15.72 -8.23
C GLU A 103 1.89 -16.04 -7.61
N ALA A 104 1.51 -15.37 -6.51
CA ALA A 104 0.22 -15.54 -5.85
C ALA A 104 -0.95 -14.83 -6.56
N ASN A 105 -0.66 -14.04 -7.60
CA ASN A 105 -1.61 -13.31 -8.43
C ASN A 105 -2.66 -12.51 -7.61
N PRO A 106 -2.24 -11.52 -6.80
CA PRO A 106 -3.16 -10.59 -6.17
C PRO A 106 -3.88 -9.74 -7.23
N ASP A 107 -5.07 -9.25 -6.89
CA ASP A 107 -5.84 -8.38 -7.78
C ASP A 107 -5.25 -6.95 -7.82
N VAL A 108 -4.71 -6.50 -6.69
CA VAL A 108 -4.02 -5.20 -6.56
C VAL A 108 -2.72 -5.40 -5.77
N PHE A 109 -1.62 -4.87 -6.31
CA PHE A 109 -0.35 -4.73 -5.62
C PHE A 109 -0.16 -3.27 -5.18
N ASN A 110 -0.19 -3.04 -3.87
CA ASN A 110 -0.06 -1.74 -3.26
C ASN A 110 1.28 -1.62 -2.52
N HIS A 111 2.01 -0.54 -2.78
CA HIS A 111 3.15 -0.12 -1.98
C HIS A 111 3.13 1.40 -1.88
N ASN A 112 2.97 1.93 -0.66
CA ASN A 112 2.89 3.37 -0.46
C ASN A 112 4.28 4.02 -0.54
N ILE A 113 4.35 5.15 -1.24
CA ILE A 113 5.49 6.08 -1.20
C ILE A 113 5.45 6.94 0.07
N GLU A 114 4.27 7.21 0.60
CA GLU A 114 3.97 7.95 1.84
C GLU A 114 4.31 9.45 1.81
N THR A 115 5.48 9.86 1.32
CA THR A 115 5.89 11.27 1.33
C THR A 115 6.91 11.60 0.22
N VAL A 116 7.24 12.88 0.10
CA VAL A 116 8.15 13.43 -0.91
C VAL A 116 9.63 13.07 -0.61
N PRO A 117 10.51 13.04 -1.64
CA PRO A 117 11.91 12.63 -1.47
C PRO A 117 12.68 13.37 -0.37
N ARG A 118 12.47 14.69 -0.23
CA ARG A 118 13.14 15.53 0.78
C ARG A 118 12.84 15.09 2.21
N LEU A 119 11.62 14.62 2.48
CA LEU A 119 11.17 14.19 3.81
C LEU A 119 11.44 12.71 4.07
N TYR A 120 11.74 11.93 3.03
CA TYR A 120 11.70 10.49 3.06
C TYR A 120 12.55 9.86 4.16
N LEU A 121 13.81 10.27 4.32
CA LEU A 121 14.69 9.69 5.36
C LEU A 121 14.29 10.11 6.78
N LYS A 122 13.63 11.26 6.94
CA LYS A 122 13.13 11.71 8.26
C LYS A 122 11.86 10.97 8.65
N VAL A 123 10.97 10.72 7.69
CA VAL A 123 9.67 10.07 7.91
C VAL A 123 9.77 8.53 7.83
N ARG A 124 10.66 8.01 6.98
CA ARG A 124 10.88 6.58 6.68
C ARG A 124 12.37 6.23 6.69
N PRO A 125 13.07 6.28 7.84
CA PRO A 125 14.52 6.07 7.91
C PRO A 125 14.99 4.72 7.34
N GLY A 126 14.13 3.69 7.47
CA GLY A 126 14.41 2.34 6.99
C GLY A 126 14.10 2.08 5.51
N ALA A 127 13.55 3.04 4.77
CA ALA A 127 13.17 2.87 3.36
C ALA A 127 13.94 3.83 2.45
N ARG A 128 13.89 3.61 1.12
CA ARG A 128 14.47 4.51 0.12
C ARG A 128 13.45 4.83 -0.98
N TYR A 129 13.26 6.12 -1.27
CA TYR A 129 12.25 6.60 -2.24
C TYR A 129 12.35 5.89 -3.59
N PHE A 130 13.53 5.90 -4.20
CA PHE A 130 13.74 5.27 -5.51
C PHE A 130 13.61 3.76 -5.48
N ALA A 131 13.93 3.08 -4.36
CA ALA A 131 13.71 1.64 -4.22
C ALA A 131 12.21 1.30 -4.19
N SER A 132 11.42 2.10 -3.47
CA SER A 132 9.95 1.98 -3.44
C SER A 132 9.32 2.24 -4.81
N LEU A 133 9.83 3.22 -5.55
CA LEU A 133 9.38 3.51 -6.91
C LEU A 133 9.75 2.39 -7.89
N GLU A 134 10.99 1.90 -7.81
CA GLU A 134 11.50 0.79 -8.62
C GLU A 134 10.71 -0.50 -8.37
N LEU A 135 10.33 -0.79 -7.11
CA LEU A 135 9.45 -1.91 -6.79
C LEU A 135 8.13 -1.85 -7.58
N LEU A 136 7.44 -0.70 -7.54
CA LEU A 136 6.17 -0.52 -8.26
C LEU A 136 6.34 -0.65 -9.78
N LYS A 137 7.42 -0.08 -10.33
CA LYS A 137 7.77 -0.21 -11.74
C LYS A 137 7.99 -1.69 -12.12
N ASN A 138 8.81 -2.40 -11.37
CA ASN A 138 9.16 -3.80 -11.62
C ASN A 138 7.94 -4.72 -11.54
N VAL A 139 7.03 -4.48 -10.59
CA VAL A 139 5.75 -5.20 -10.52
C VAL A 139 4.96 -5.01 -11.81
N LYS A 140 4.87 -3.78 -12.30
CA LYS A 140 4.09 -3.47 -13.50
C LYS A 140 4.69 -4.05 -14.77
N GLU A 141 6.02 -4.03 -14.88
CA GLU A 141 6.75 -4.64 -16.00
C GLU A 141 6.66 -6.16 -16.00
N ASN A 142 6.65 -6.79 -14.82
CA ASN A 142 6.55 -8.25 -14.70
C ASN A 142 5.14 -8.77 -14.99
N ASN A 143 4.10 -8.08 -14.52
CA ASN A 143 2.71 -8.45 -14.78
C ASN A 143 1.81 -7.22 -14.89
N ASN A 144 1.56 -6.79 -16.14
CA ASN A 144 0.74 -5.63 -16.43
C ASN A 144 -0.75 -5.78 -16.07
N LYS A 145 -1.23 -7.01 -15.84
CA LYS A 145 -2.63 -7.32 -15.49
C LYS A 145 -2.93 -6.94 -14.05
N ILE A 146 -1.94 -7.04 -13.17
CA ILE A 146 -2.07 -6.62 -11.77
C ILE A 146 -2.22 -5.09 -11.73
N PHE A 147 -3.19 -4.61 -10.96
CA PHE A 147 -3.30 -3.18 -10.69
C PHE A 147 -2.26 -2.75 -9.67
N THR A 148 -1.54 -1.66 -9.97
CA THR A 148 -0.56 -1.09 -9.03
C THR A 148 -1.15 0.11 -8.31
N LYS A 149 -0.87 0.22 -7.02
CA LYS A 149 -1.41 1.30 -6.16
C LYS A 149 -0.32 1.87 -5.27
N SER A 150 -0.44 3.16 -4.98
CA SER A 150 0.39 3.83 -3.99
C SER A 150 -0.41 4.89 -3.24
N GLY A 151 0.20 5.45 -2.20
CA GLY A 151 -0.39 6.46 -1.34
C GLY A 151 0.61 7.51 -0.91
N ILE A 152 0.12 8.73 -0.68
CA ILE A 152 0.84 9.85 -0.09
C ILE A 152 0.02 10.38 1.08
N MET A 153 0.68 10.68 2.18
CA MET A 153 0.12 11.46 3.28
C MET A 153 0.55 12.92 3.14
N VAL A 154 -0.41 13.83 3.23
CA VAL A 154 -0.16 15.28 3.22
C VAL A 154 -0.24 15.86 4.63
N GLY A 155 0.48 16.95 4.86
CA GLY A 155 0.60 17.61 6.16
C GLY A 155 1.90 17.31 6.91
N LEU A 156 2.89 16.68 6.25
CA LEU A 156 4.21 16.38 6.82
C LEU A 156 5.25 17.49 6.54
N GLY A 157 4.84 18.60 5.94
CA GLY A 157 5.72 19.72 5.53
C GLY A 157 6.19 19.62 4.08
N GLU A 158 5.55 18.78 3.27
CA GLU A 158 5.72 18.74 1.82
C GLU A 158 5.15 20.00 1.14
N LYS A 159 5.78 20.41 0.04
CA LYS A 159 5.26 21.48 -0.83
C LYS A 159 4.41 20.90 -1.96
N TYR A 160 3.54 21.74 -2.51
CA TYR A 160 2.65 21.34 -3.62
C TYR A 160 3.41 20.84 -4.85
N ASP A 161 4.45 21.55 -5.28
CA ASP A 161 5.32 21.16 -6.40
C ASP A 161 6.02 19.81 -6.16
N GLU A 162 6.44 19.55 -4.93
CA GLU A 162 7.00 18.24 -4.55
C GLU A 162 5.95 17.12 -4.66
N ILE A 163 4.69 17.37 -4.28
CA ILE A 163 3.60 16.39 -4.45
C ILE A 163 3.36 16.13 -5.94
N ILE A 164 3.33 17.18 -6.77
CA ILE A 164 3.17 17.07 -8.22
C ILE A 164 4.30 16.23 -8.83
N GLN A 165 5.55 16.43 -8.40
CA GLN A 165 6.68 15.62 -8.83
C GLN A 165 6.51 14.14 -8.44
N VAL A 166 6.05 13.84 -7.21
CA VAL A 166 5.78 12.45 -6.81
C VAL A 166 4.70 11.82 -7.70
N MET A 167 3.67 12.57 -8.09
CA MET A 167 2.67 12.08 -9.03
C MET A 167 3.32 11.71 -10.39
N ASP A 168 4.21 12.55 -10.92
CA ASP A 168 4.92 12.29 -12.17
C ASP A 168 5.84 11.06 -12.08
N ASP A 169 6.53 10.89 -10.96
CA ASP A 169 7.36 9.73 -10.69
C ASP A 169 6.52 8.44 -10.67
N LEU A 170 5.41 8.44 -9.93
CA LEU A 170 4.48 7.31 -9.83
C LEU A 170 3.86 6.97 -11.21
N ARG A 171 3.54 7.97 -12.02
CA ARG A 171 3.07 7.76 -13.40
C ARG A 171 4.17 7.19 -14.30
N SER A 172 5.41 7.61 -14.13
CA SER A 172 6.57 7.03 -14.82
C SER A 172 6.78 5.55 -14.45
N ALA A 173 6.47 5.18 -13.22
CA ALA A 173 6.40 3.78 -12.76
C ALA A 173 5.08 3.06 -13.14
N LYS A 174 4.21 3.71 -13.94
CA LYS A 174 2.92 3.19 -14.43
C LYS A 174 1.98 2.73 -13.30
N VAL A 175 1.97 3.47 -12.18
CA VAL A 175 1.08 3.21 -11.04
C VAL A 175 -0.36 3.55 -11.38
N ASP A 176 -1.28 2.59 -11.26
CA ASP A 176 -2.67 2.75 -11.69
C ASP A 176 -3.53 3.62 -10.76
N PHE A 177 -3.37 3.46 -9.45
CA PHE A 177 -4.20 4.11 -8.43
C PHE A 177 -3.35 4.91 -7.42
N LEU A 178 -3.71 6.18 -7.22
CA LEU A 178 -3.16 7.02 -6.17
C LEU A 178 -4.18 7.32 -5.06
N THR A 179 -3.74 7.17 -3.81
CA THR A 179 -4.47 7.65 -2.62
C THR A 179 -3.74 8.85 -2.00
N ILE A 180 -4.50 9.85 -1.57
CA ILE A 180 -3.98 11.06 -0.92
C ILE A 180 -4.82 11.30 0.34
N GLY A 181 -4.18 11.21 1.50
CA GLY A 181 -4.85 11.33 2.80
C GLY A 181 -4.15 12.31 3.72
N GLN A 182 -4.88 12.87 4.69
CA GLN A 182 -4.28 13.70 5.73
C GLN A 182 -3.44 12.83 6.67
N TYR A 183 -2.19 13.23 6.90
CA TYR A 183 -1.40 12.71 8.01
C TYR A 183 -2.07 13.09 9.34
N LEU A 184 -2.34 12.08 10.18
CA LEU A 184 -2.79 12.29 11.55
C LEU A 184 -1.71 11.75 12.47
N GLN A 185 -1.14 12.64 13.28
CA GLN A 185 -0.08 12.27 14.22
C GLN A 185 -0.63 11.31 15.28
N PRO A 186 -0.11 10.07 15.41
CA PRO A 186 -0.64 9.12 16.39
C PRO A 186 -0.36 9.55 17.84
N SER A 187 0.81 10.14 18.08
CA SER A 187 1.18 10.73 19.37
C SER A 187 2.31 11.74 19.21
N VAL A 188 2.56 12.56 20.23
CA VAL A 188 3.62 13.60 20.23
C VAL A 188 5.04 13.08 19.97
N LYS A 189 5.27 11.77 20.07
CA LYS A 189 6.57 11.13 19.77
C LYS A 189 6.78 10.86 18.28
N HIS A 190 5.70 10.88 17.50
CA HIS A 190 5.73 10.67 16.06
C HIS A 190 6.10 11.96 15.33
N TYR A 191 6.45 11.83 14.05
CA TYR A 191 6.79 12.95 13.18
C TYR A 191 5.74 14.07 13.32
N PRO A 192 6.15 15.34 13.50
CA PRO A 192 5.20 16.40 13.76
C PRO A 192 4.28 16.63 12.57
N LEU A 193 2.99 16.86 12.86
CA LEU A 193 2.08 17.41 11.88
C LEU A 193 2.47 18.87 11.60
N GLU A 194 2.67 19.22 10.34
CA GLU A 194 2.98 20.59 9.94
C GLU A 194 1.70 21.40 9.65
N ARG A 195 0.74 20.82 8.94
CA ARG A 195 -0.54 21.47 8.66
C ARG A 195 -1.66 20.49 8.34
N TYR A 196 -2.90 20.95 8.55
CA TYR A 196 -4.09 20.32 7.99
C TYR A 196 -4.40 20.93 6.62
N TYR A 197 -4.72 20.07 5.66
CA TYR A 197 -5.18 20.49 4.34
C TYR A 197 -6.70 20.75 4.36
N HIS A 198 -7.15 21.80 3.68
CA HIS A 198 -8.56 22.06 3.44
C HIS A 198 -9.14 21.03 2.46
N PRO A 199 -10.43 20.64 2.57
CA PRO A 199 -11.06 19.74 1.59
C PRO A 199 -10.93 20.18 0.13
N ASP A 200 -10.87 21.49 -0.15
CA ASP A 200 -10.66 22.00 -1.51
C ASP A 200 -9.24 21.72 -2.03
N GLU A 201 -8.22 21.75 -1.17
CA GLU A 201 -6.85 21.37 -1.56
C GLU A 201 -6.78 19.88 -1.93
N PHE A 202 -7.51 19.01 -1.24
CA PHE A 202 -7.63 17.60 -1.63
C PHE A 202 -8.27 17.45 -3.01
N LYS A 203 -9.28 18.27 -3.34
CA LYS A 203 -9.94 18.28 -4.65
C LYS A 203 -8.99 18.75 -5.75
N GLU A 204 -8.18 19.77 -5.49
CA GLU A 204 -7.14 20.25 -6.42
C GLU A 204 -6.09 19.17 -6.70
N LEU A 205 -5.62 18.48 -5.66
CA LEU A 205 -4.70 17.34 -5.80
C LEU A 205 -5.35 16.18 -6.57
N GLU A 206 -6.65 15.92 -6.36
CA GLU A 206 -7.39 14.90 -7.10
C GLU A 206 -7.44 15.21 -8.60
N LEU A 207 -7.74 16.47 -8.95
CA LEU A 207 -7.80 16.93 -10.33
C LEU A 207 -6.43 16.84 -11.01
N SER A 208 -5.37 17.26 -10.29
CA SER A 208 -3.99 17.18 -10.78
C SER A 208 -3.53 15.74 -11.01
N ALA A 209 -3.87 14.82 -10.12
CA ALA A 209 -3.58 13.41 -10.32
C ALA A 209 -4.38 12.82 -11.50
N LYS A 210 -5.68 13.15 -11.61
CA LYS A 210 -6.51 12.70 -12.73
C LYS A 210 -5.98 13.19 -14.08
N SER A 211 -5.53 14.44 -14.18
CA SER A 211 -4.97 14.98 -15.43
C SER A 211 -3.66 14.30 -15.85
N LYS A 212 -2.88 13.81 -14.88
CA LYS A 212 -1.66 13.00 -15.12
C LYS A 212 -1.95 11.56 -15.55
N GLY A 213 -3.21 11.13 -15.55
CA GLY A 213 -3.64 9.86 -16.12
C GLY A 213 -3.67 8.67 -15.14
N PHE A 214 -3.74 8.91 -13.82
CA PHE A 214 -4.10 7.83 -12.89
C PHE A 214 -5.48 7.27 -13.23
N LEU A 215 -5.62 5.93 -13.26
CA LEU A 215 -6.90 5.28 -13.54
C LEU A 215 -7.91 5.59 -12.44
N LEU A 216 -7.45 5.64 -11.19
CA LEU A 216 -8.28 6.03 -10.06
C LEU A 216 -7.48 6.95 -9.14
N VAL A 217 -8.19 7.87 -8.49
CA VAL A 217 -7.63 8.74 -7.46
C VAL A 217 -8.65 8.82 -6.34
N SER A 218 -8.19 8.68 -5.11
CA SER A 218 -8.98 8.91 -3.89
C SER A 218 -8.23 9.95 -3.07
N SER A 219 -8.84 11.11 -2.88
CA SER A 219 -8.18 12.26 -2.23
C SER A 219 -9.17 12.90 -1.26
N SER A 220 -8.92 12.74 0.04
CA SER A 220 -9.75 13.34 1.08
C SER A 220 -9.03 13.28 2.44
N PRO A 221 -9.45 14.09 3.44
CA PRO A 221 -8.83 14.02 4.77
C PRO A 221 -8.85 12.63 5.41
N LEU A 222 -9.91 11.86 5.16
CA LEU A 222 -10.11 10.52 5.73
C LEU A 222 -9.64 9.38 4.83
N THR A 223 -9.12 9.68 3.64
CA THR A 223 -8.59 8.64 2.76
C THR A 223 -7.46 7.90 3.46
N ARG A 224 -7.50 6.57 3.36
CA ARG A 224 -6.45 5.65 3.77
C ARG A 224 -6.18 4.70 2.61
N SER A 225 -5.01 4.06 2.61
CA SER A 225 -4.62 3.13 1.55
C SER A 225 -5.60 1.96 1.36
N SER A 226 -6.45 1.64 2.33
CA SER A 226 -7.50 0.60 2.21
C SER A 226 -8.94 1.13 2.10
N TYR A 227 -9.13 2.46 2.09
CA TYR A 227 -10.46 3.09 2.08
C TYR A 227 -11.18 2.90 0.74
N HIS A 228 -12.44 2.44 0.76
CA HIS A 228 -13.32 2.15 -0.40
C HIS A 228 -12.80 1.13 -1.43
N ALA A 229 -11.90 0.24 -1.02
CA ALA A 229 -11.21 -0.68 -1.94
C ALA A 229 -12.13 -1.61 -2.76
N ASP A 230 -13.33 -1.96 -2.27
CA ASP A 230 -14.31 -2.79 -3.02
C ASP A 230 -14.96 -2.03 -4.19
N GLU A 231 -15.44 -0.80 -3.96
CA GLU A 231 -16.01 0.04 -5.03
C GLU A 231 -14.95 0.48 -6.04
N ASP A 232 -13.75 0.74 -5.55
CA ASP A 232 -12.61 1.21 -6.32
C ASP A 232 -12.10 0.14 -7.30
N PHE A 233 -12.07 -1.13 -6.88
CA PHE A 233 -11.63 -2.22 -7.75
C PHE A 233 -12.55 -2.42 -8.96
N VAL A 234 -13.87 -2.36 -8.76
CA VAL A 234 -14.84 -2.47 -9.87
C VAL A 234 -14.66 -1.32 -10.87
N LYS A 235 -14.40 -0.10 -10.38
CA LYS A 235 -14.11 1.07 -11.24
C LYS A 235 -12.79 0.88 -12.01
N LEU A 236 -11.75 0.35 -11.36
CA LEU A 236 -10.46 0.07 -11.99
C LEU A 236 -10.59 -0.93 -13.15
N GLN A 237 -11.32 -2.04 -12.94
CA GLN A 237 -11.57 -3.02 -13.99
C GLN A 237 -12.28 -2.40 -15.20
N LYS A 238 -13.34 -1.62 -14.97
CA LYS A 238 -14.08 -0.93 -16.05
C LYS A 238 -13.19 0.05 -16.83
N LYS A 239 -12.36 0.83 -16.13
CA LYS A 239 -11.47 1.80 -16.79
C LYS A 239 -10.37 1.13 -17.62
N ARG A 240 -9.81 0.00 -17.16
CA ARG A 240 -8.81 -0.74 -17.94
C ARG A 240 -9.42 -1.33 -19.23
N ILE A 241 -10.66 -1.79 -19.19
CA ILE A 241 -11.37 -2.28 -20.37
C ILE A 241 -11.61 -1.14 -21.37
N ASN A 242 -11.95 0.07 -20.91
CA ASN A 242 -12.25 1.19 -21.81
C ASN A 242 -11.02 1.85 -22.46
N ILE A 243 -9.80 1.53 -22.00
CA ILE A 243 -8.54 2.07 -22.53
C ILE A 243 -7.90 1.10 -23.54
N ASN A 244 -8.26 -0.18 -23.50
CA ASN A 244 -7.82 -1.22 -24.42
C ASN A 244 -8.84 -1.42 -25.55
#